data_AF-A0A2H3AUL2-F1
#
_entry.id   AF-A0A2H3AUL2-F1
#
_cell.length_a   1.000
_cell.length_b   1.000
_cell.length_c   1.000
_cell.angle_alpha   90.00
_cell.angle_beta   90.00
_cell.angle_gamma   90.00
#
_symmetry.space_group_name_H-M   'P 1'
#
loop_
_entity.id
_entity.type
_entity.pdbx_description
1 polymer ?
#
loop_
_entity_poly.entity_id
_entity_poly.type
_entity_poly.pdbx_seq_one_letter_code
_entity_poly.pdbx_strand_id
1 'polypeptide(L)'
;IYMAAVNPHLMPACDVSIDIDTTLLKQLERIQKLLIRRWLGPCVANRSPVALLFLETGIWPVRYRRITLTLCYGQYALSLPHNHFLSYAMADSFALARARKASWIANLARILQNLHRPVLIYLARQ
;
A
#
# COMPACT_ATOMS: atom_id res chain seq x y z
N ILE A 1 -4.30 -14.50 15.55
CA ILE A 1 -2.83 -14.33 15.75
C ILE A 1 -2.18 -13.48 14.64
N TYR A 2 -2.51 -13.62 13.34
CA TYR A 2 -1.75 -12.92 12.26
C TYR A 2 -1.87 -11.41 12.37
N MET A 3 -3.12 -10.97 12.48
CA MET A 3 -3.48 -9.56 12.63
C MET A 3 -2.90 -8.92 13.89
N ALA A 4 -2.72 -9.72 14.95
CA ALA A 4 -2.26 -9.22 16.24
C ALA A 4 -0.73 -9.22 16.37
N ALA A 5 -0.03 -10.21 15.78
CA ALA A 5 1.39 -10.42 16.00
C ALA A 5 2.27 -10.05 14.79
N VAL A 6 1.81 -10.29 13.57
CA VAL A 6 2.63 -10.08 12.36
C VAL A 6 2.29 -8.74 11.70
N ASN A 7 1.00 -8.44 11.60
CA ASN A 7 0.53 -7.24 10.92
C ASN A 7 1.08 -5.92 11.49
N PRO A 8 1.26 -5.74 12.82
CA PRO A 8 1.85 -4.51 13.36
C PRO A 8 3.28 -4.25 12.88
N HIS A 9 4.06 -5.29 12.57
CA HIS A 9 5.41 -5.16 12.03
C HIS A 9 5.44 -4.92 10.52
N LEU A 10 4.39 -5.35 9.81
CA LEU A 10 4.28 -5.19 8.35
C LEU A 10 3.53 -3.92 7.95
N MET A 11 2.80 -3.26 8.84
CA MET A 11 2.01 -2.07 8.52
C MET A 11 2.50 -0.74 9.14
N PRO A 12 3.67 -0.61 9.80
CA PRO A 12 4.02 0.66 10.40
C PRO A 12 4.27 1.72 9.32
N ALA A 13 3.65 2.89 9.49
CA ALA A 13 3.80 4.08 8.66
C ALA A 13 3.57 3.87 7.14
N CYS A 14 2.92 2.78 6.72
CA CYS A 14 2.69 2.48 5.30
C CYS A 14 1.60 3.36 4.67
N ASP A 15 0.80 4.00 5.50
CA ASP A 15 -0.19 5.00 5.13
C ASP A 15 0.47 6.31 4.67
N VAL A 16 1.53 6.73 5.36
CA VAL A 16 2.31 7.94 5.02
C VAL A 16 3.47 7.63 4.07
N SER A 17 4.19 6.53 4.30
CA SER A 17 5.35 6.09 3.52
C SER A 17 4.93 5.14 2.40
N ILE A 18 4.91 5.67 1.19
CA ILE A 18 4.45 4.99 -0.02
C ILE A 18 5.52 3.99 -0.51
N ASP A 19 5.12 2.74 -0.79
CA ASP A 19 6.00 1.63 -1.23
C ASP A 19 6.51 1.76 -2.67
N ILE A 20 7.36 2.75 -2.92
CA ILE A 20 7.91 3.05 -4.25
C ILE A 20 8.85 1.95 -4.75
N ASP A 21 9.67 1.40 -3.85
CA ASP A 21 10.68 0.41 -4.19
C ASP A 21 10.06 -1.00 -4.21
N THR A 22 9.91 -1.51 -5.43
CA THR A 22 9.37 -2.86 -5.65
C THR A 22 10.26 -3.97 -5.07
N THR A 23 11.56 -3.72 -4.86
CA THR A 23 12.51 -4.68 -4.30
C THR A 23 12.25 -4.88 -2.82
N LEU A 24 12.14 -3.79 -2.06
CA LEU A 24 11.81 -3.82 -0.63
C LEU A 24 10.41 -4.39 -0.40
N LEU A 25 9.45 -4.02 -1.25
CA LEU A 25 8.10 -4.57 -1.18
C LEU A 25 8.08 -6.09 -1.41
N LYS A 26 8.85 -6.60 -2.39
CA LYS A 26 8.98 -8.05 -2.63
C LYS A 26 9.55 -8.80 -1.44
N GLN A 27 10.46 -8.20 -0.67
CA GLN A 27 10.99 -8.80 0.56
C GLN A 27 9.89 -8.96 1.61
N LEU A 28 9.06 -7.93 1.79
CA LEU A 28 7.91 -7.98 2.70
C LEU A 28 6.88 -9.03 2.26
N GLU A 29 6.56 -9.09 0.97
CA GLU A 29 5.66 -10.11 0.42
C GLU A 29 6.23 -11.52 0.63
N ARG A 30 7.55 -11.70 0.50
CA ARG A 30 8.21 -12.98 0.77
C ARG A 30 8.04 -13.40 2.22
N ILE A 31 8.24 -12.50 3.17
CA ILE A 31 8.07 -12.76 4.61
C ILE A 31 6.61 -13.10 4.91
N GLN A 32 5.65 -12.33 4.39
CA GLN A 32 4.23 -12.63 4.55
C GLN A 32 3.88 -14.04 4.04
N LYS A 33 4.32 -14.39 2.83
CA LYS A 33 4.08 -15.72 2.24
C LYS A 33 4.71 -16.84 3.08
N LEU A 34 5.92 -16.62 3.59
CA LEU A 34 6.60 -17.60 4.44
C LEU A 34 5.84 -17.85 5.75
N LEU A 35 5.34 -16.79 6.39
CA LEU A 35 4.55 -16.91 7.60
C LEU A 35 3.20 -17.61 7.35
N ILE A 36 2.49 -17.23 6.29
CA ILE A 36 1.22 -17.89 5.91
C ILE A 36 1.44 -19.38 5.64
N ARG A 37 2.48 -19.74 4.87
CA ARG A 37 2.82 -21.15 4.60
C ARG A 37 3.17 -21.92 5.87
N ARG A 38 3.95 -21.31 6.77
CA ARG A 38 4.29 -21.92 8.06
C ARG A 38 3.04 -22.20 8.89
N TRP A 39 2.02 -21.34 8.80
CA TRP A 39 0.80 -21.46 9.58
C TRP A 39 -0.17 -22.50 9.04
N LEU A 40 -0.30 -22.58 7.72
CA LEU A 40 -1.11 -23.61 7.07
C LEU A 40 -0.45 -25.00 7.13
N GLY A 41 0.80 -25.08 7.63
CA GLY A 41 1.53 -26.32 7.86
C GLY A 41 1.99 -27.02 6.57
N PRO A 42 2.53 -28.25 6.69
CA PRO A 42 2.98 -29.07 5.55
C PRO A 42 1.85 -29.51 4.60
N CYS A 43 0.58 -29.26 4.96
CA CYS A 43 -0.60 -29.57 4.13
C CYS A 43 -0.72 -28.68 2.88
N VAL A 44 -0.04 -27.54 2.86
CA VAL A 44 0.08 -26.72 1.64
C VAL A 44 1.35 -27.16 0.93
N ALA A 45 1.19 -27.92 -0.15
CA ALA A 45 2.31 -28.27 -1.02
C ALA A 45 3.11 -27.00 -1.35
N ASN A 46 4.44 -27.08 -1.34
CA ASN A 46 5.32 -25.92 -1.57
C ASN A 46 5.04 -25.19 -2.92
N ARG A 47 4.29 -25.86 -3.82
CA ARG A 47 3.83 -25.42 -5.13
C ARG A 47 2.39 -24.87 -5.17
N SER A 48 1.69 -24.78 -4.04
CA SER A 48 0.33 -24.23 -4.00
C SER A 48 0.30 -22.83 -4.60
N PRO A 49 -0.69 -22.51 -5.46
CA PRO A 49 -0.87 -21.17 -5.99
C PRO A 49 -0.92 -20.13 -4.87
N VAL A 50 -0.21 -19.02 -5.05
CA VAL A 50 -0.16 -17.93 -4.05
C VAL A 50 -1.55 -17.35 -3.79
N ALA A 51 -2.40 -17.30 -4.82
CA ALA A 51 -3.78 -16.84 -4.69
C ALA A 51 -4.59 -17.71 -3.70
N LEU A 52 -4.38 -19.02 -3.71
CA LEU A 52 -5.06 -19.94 -2.80
C LEU A 52 -4.69 -19.67 -1.34
N LEU A 53 -3.43 -19.35 -1.07
CA LEU A 53 -2.98 -19.01 0.31
C LEU A 53 -3.76 -17.85 0.92
N PHE A 54 -4.04 -16.82 0.11
CA PHE A 54 -4.76 -15.63 0.57
C PHE A 54 -6.26 -15.85 0.64
N LEU A 55 -6.83 -16.65 -0.28
CA LEU A 55 -8.25 -17.02 -0.26
C LEU A 55 -8.58 -17.84 1.01
N GLU A 56 -7.78 -18.87 1.29
CA GLU A 56 -8.00 -19.76 2.45
C GLU A 56 -7.81 -19.05 3.79
N THR A 57 -6.91 -18.07 3.87
CA THR A 57 -6.63 -17.35 5.12
C THR A 57 -7.44 -16.08 5.30
N GLY A 58 -8.10 -15.58 4.24
CA GLY A 58 -8.73 -14.26 4.23
C GLY A 58 -7.74 -13.09 4.43
N ILE A 59 -6.43 -13.34 4.40
CA ILE A 59 -5.41 -12.31 4.58
C ILE A 59 -5.18 -11.61 3.24
N TRP A 60 -5.14 -10.29 3.25
CA TRP A 60 -4.83 -9.51 2.06
C TRP A 60 -3.32 -9.51 1.78
N PRO A 61 -2.89 -9.58 0.51
CA PRO A 61 -1.49 -9.37 0.17
C PRO A 61 -1.02 -7.99 0.67
N VAL A 62 0.17 -7.93 1.26
CA VAL A 62 0.75 -6.72 1.88
C VAL A 62 0.66 -5.51 0.96
N ARG A 63 0.98 -5.68 -0.33
CA ARG A 63 0.91 -4.62 -1.34
C ARG A 63 -0.46 -3.95 -1.39
N TYR A 64 -1.53 -4.72 -1.55
CA TYR A 64 -2.88 -4.17 -1.65
C TYR A 64 -3.34 -3.58 -0.32
N ARG A 65 -2.97 -4.21 0.79
CA ARG A 65 -3.33 -3.72 2.13
C ARG A 65 -2.68 -2.37 2.43
N ARG A 66 -1.38 -2.22 2.16
CA ARG A 66 -0.65 -0.97 2.36
C ARG A 66 -1.20 0.13 1.45
N ILE A 67 -1.44 -0.15 0.17
CA ILE A 67 -2.09 0.80 -0.76
C ILE A 67 -3.46 1.26 -0.23
N THR A 68 -4.26 0.33 0.31
CA THR A 68 -5.56 0.67 0.89
C THR A 68 -5.40 1.63 2.07
N LEU A 69 -4.44 1.41 2.95
CA LEU A 69 -4.14 2.31 4.07
C LEU A 69 -3.67 3.68 3.59
N THR A 70 -2.78 3.73 2.59
CA THR A 70 -2.34 4.98 1.95
C THR A 70 -3.52 5.75 1.34
N LEU A 71 -4.47 5.05 0.70
CA LEU A 71 -5.67 5.66 0.14
C LEU A 71 -6.60 6.20 1.22
N CYS A 72 -6.83 5.44 2.30
CA CYS A 72 -7.61 5.91 3.45
C CYS A 72 -6.98 7.15 4.09
N TYR A 73 -5.65 7.17 4.24
CA TYR A 73 -4.94 8.35 4.73
C TYR A 73 -5.05 9.53 3.76
N GLY A 74 -4.94 9.28 2.45
CA GLY A 74 -5.16 10.31 1.43
C GLY A 74 -6.58 10.90 1.50
N GLN A 75 -7.60 10.05 1.66
CA GLN A 75 -8.99 10.49 1.84
C GLN A 75 -9.15 11.34 3.11
N TYR A 76 -8.56 10.91 4.22
CA TYR A 76 -8.52 11.68 5.46
C TYR A 76 -7.83 13.04 5.26
N ALA A 77 -6.67 13.05 4.61
CA ALA A 77 -5.91 14.27 4.34
C ALA A 77 -6.69 15.27 3.48
N LEU A 78 -7.49 14.77 2.52
CA LEU A 78 -8.37 15.57 1.66
C LEU A 78 -9.64 16.06 2.37
N SER A 79 -10.10 15.38 3.43
CA SER A 79 -11.30 15.78 4.17
C SER A 79 -11.03 16.83 5.24
N LEU A 80 -9.76 17.17 5.49
CA LEU A 80 -9.38 18.14 6.51
C LEU A 80 -9.68 19.58 6.07
N PRO A 81 -9.95 20.49 7.03
CA PRO A 81 -10.18 21.89 6.72
C PRO A 81 -8.89 22.56 6.20
N HIS A 82 -9.06 23.60 5.37
CA HIS A 82 -7.95 24.28 4.70
C HIS A 82 -6.93 24.96 5.64
N ASN A 83 -7.29 25.17 6.90
CA ASN A 83 -6.40 25.72 7.93
C ASN A 83 -5.52 24.64 8.62
N HIS A 84 -5.68 23.37 8.26
CA HIS A 84 -4.89 22.28 8.82
C HIS A 84 -3.56 22.12 8.09
N PHE A 85 -2.45 21.92 8.82
CA PHE A 85 -1.11 21.75 8.22
C PHE A 85 -1.04 20.67 7.15
N LEU A 86 -1.72 19.53 7.37
CA LEU A 86 -1.78 18.45 6.37
C LEU A 86 -2.51 18.87 5.08
N SER A 87 -3.49 19.78 5.14
CA SER A 87 -4.14 20.32 3.94
C SER A 87 -3.15 21.13 3.10
N TYR A 88 -2.31 21.96 3.73
CA TYR A 88 -1.25 22.69 3.04
C TYR A 88 -0.23 21.75 2.42
N ALA A 89 0.25 20.75 3.17
CA ALA A 89 1.19 19.75 2.66
C ALA A 89 0.61 18.96 1.47
N MET A 90 -0.70 18.65 1.49
CA MET A 90 -1.37 18.02 0.35
C MET A 90 -1.43 18.96 -0.85
N ALA A 91 -1.80 20.23 -0.67
CA ALA A 91 -1.82 21.21 -1.75
C ALA A 91 -0.44 21.36 -2.41
N ASP A 92 0.63 21.43 -1.62
CA ASP A 92 2.01 21.47 -2.10
C ASP A 92 2.38 20.19 -2.86
N SER A 93 1.97 19.03 -2.35
CA SER A 93 2.16 17.74 -3.01
C SER A 93 1.50 17.70 -4.40
N PHE A 94 0.29 18.23 -4.53
CA PHE A 94 -0.38 18.40 -5.83
C PHE A 94 0.36 19.40 -6.73
N ALA A 95 0.81 20.54 -6.20
CA ALA A 95 1.57 21.52 -6.96
C ALA A 95 2.88 20.93 -7.52
N LEU A 96 3.61 20.18 -6.71
CA LEU A 96 4.81 19.46 -7.12
C LEU A 96 4.51 18.42 -8.20
N ALA A 97 3.43 17.64 -8.04
CA ALA A 97 3.05 16.65 -9.04
C ALA A 97 2.71 17.30 -10.39
N ARG A 98 1.99 18.43 -10.39
CA ARG A 98 1.71 19.21 -11.60
C ARG A 98 2.98 19.74 -12.26
N ALA A 99 3.96 20.15 -11.45
CA ALA A 99 5.29 20.54 -11.91
C ALA A 99 6.18 19.35 -12.32
N ARG A 100 5.64 18.12 -12.39
CA ARG A 100 6.36 16.87 -12.67
C ARG A 100 7.53 16.61 -11.72
N LYS A 101 7.44 17.10 -10.48
CA LYS A 101 8.41 16.83 -9.41
C LYS A 101 7.91 15.69 -8.54
N ALA A 102 8.85 15.01 -7.88
CA ALA A 102 8.53 13.96 -6.92
C ALA A 102 7.70 14.54 -5.77
N SER A 103 6.59 13.89 -5.46
CA SER A 103 5.71 14.26 -4.35
C SER A 103 4.92 13.04 -3.87
N TRP A 104 4.26 13.18 -2.72
CA TRP A 104 3.46 12.09 -2.16
C TRP A 104 2.35 11.64 -3.12
N ILE A 105 1.62 12.58 -3.74
CA ILE A 105 0.53 12.23 -4.67
C ILE A 105 1.05 11.68 -6.00
N ALA A 106 2.20 12.18 -6.49
CA ALA A 106 2.84 11.64 -7.68
C ALA A 106 3.30 10.18 -7.46
N ASN A 107 3.82 9.88 -6.27
CA ASN A 107 4.21 8.53 -5.89
C ASN A 107 3.00 7.59 -5.76
N LEU A 108 1.90 8.06 -5.16
CA LEU A 108 0.65 7.30 -5.08
C LEU A 108 0.12 6.97 -6.48
N ALA A 109 0.04 7.96 -7.37
CA ALA A 109 -0.41 7.76 -8.76
C ALA A 109 0.46 6.72 -9.48
N ARG A 110 1.79 6.79 -9.31
CA ARG A 110 2.73 5.82 -9.90
C ARG A 110 2.52 4.40 -9.38
N ILE A 111 2.29 4.21 -8.09
CA ILE A 111 2.04 2.85 -7.55
C ILE A 111 0.75 2.27 -8.10
N LEU A 112 -0.31 3.07 -8.18
CA LEU A 112 -1.60 2.65 -8.71
C LEU A 112 -1.55 2.30 -10.19
N GLN A 113 -0.74 3.03 -10.98
CA GLN A 113 -0.44 2.68 -12.37
C GLN A 113 0.35 1.36 -12.48
N ASN A 114 1.23 1.06 -11.52
CA ASN A 114 2.07 -0.14 -11.49
C ASN A 114 1.40 -1.36 -10.85
N LEU A 115 0.10 -1.29 -10.57
CA LEU A 115 -0.68 -2.45 -10.15
C LEU A 115 -0.88 -3.42 -11.32
N HIS A 116 -1.17 -4.68 -11.00
CA HIS A 116 -1.44 -5.69 -12.03
C HIS A 116 -2.62 -5.30 -12.92
N ARG A 117 -3.63 -4.65 -12.32
CA ARG A 117 -4.65 -3.90 -13.04
C ARG A 117 -4.42 -2.41 -12.76
N PRO A 118 -4.01 -1.60 -13.75
CA PRO A 118 -3.64 -0.21 -13.51
C PRO A 118 -4.88 0.61 -13.11
N VAL A 119 -4.69 1.49 -12.12
CA VAL A 119 -5.68 2.48 -11.71
C VAL A 119 -5.12 3.86 -12.03
N LEU A 120 -5.80 4.60 -12.90
CA LEU A 120 -5.40 5.94 -13.29
C LEU A 120 -6.03 6.96 -12.36
N ILE A 121 -5.20 7.81 -11.75
CA ILE A 121 -5.66 9.01 -11.06
C ILE A 121 -5.42 10.20 -11.98
N TYR A 122 -6.50 10.91 -12.31
CA TYR A 122 -6.40 12.21 -12.95
C TYR A 122 -6.09 13.27 -11.90
N LEU A 123 -4.84 13.75 -11.90
CA LEU A 123 -4.44 14.90 -11.10
C LEU A 123 -4.95 16.17 -11.82
N ALA A 124 -6.27 16.35 -11.83
CA ALA A 124 -6.92 17.45 -12.56
C ALA A 124 -6.57 18.81 -11.96
N ARG A 125 -6.42 19.81 -12.85
CA ARG A 125 -6.27 21.24 -12.54
C ARG A 125 -7.48 21.70 -11.72
N GLN A 126 -7.28 22.03 -10.45
CA GLN A 126 -8.03 23.10 -9.79
C GLN A 126 -7.08 24.28 -9.67
#